data_AF-A0A1S8WRC3-F1
#
_entry.id   AF-A0A1S8WRC3-F1
#
_cell.length_a   1.000
_cell.length_b   1.000
_cell.length_c   1.000
_cell.angle_alpha   90.00
_cell.angle_beta   90.00
_cell.angle_gamma   90.00
#
_symmetry.space_group_name_H-M   'P 1'
#
loop_
_entity.id
_entity.type
_entity.pdbx_description
1 polymer ?
#
loop_
_entity_poly.entity_id
_entity_poly.type
_entity_poly.pdbx_seq_one_letter_code
_entity_poly.pdbx_strand_id
1 'polypeptide(L)'
;MVQPFLIDGYKFDMRLYVLLTSCDPLRIYMFKDGLVRFTTIQYVEPNQRNMHNMYMHLTNYAVQKHSDGYIRDDEEGGTKRRITTLNRWFTQNGYNLEKIWNDVDDVVIKTVLSGYAVLRHNYRTCFPNHSQMSACFEILGFDIMFDHKLKPFVLEGYVLKL
;
A
#
# COMPACT_ATOMS: atom_id res chain seq x y z
N MET A 1 18.15 11.43 1.34
CA MET A 1 16.78 11.06 1.77
C MET A 1 15.99 10.69 0.53
N VAL A 2 15.12 9.69 0.59
CA VAL A 2 14.28 9.30 -0.57
C VAL A 2 13.18 10.36 -0.72
N GLN A 3 13.26 11.18 -1.77
CA GLN A 3 12.22 12.15 -2.10
C GLN A 3 10.97 11.39 -2.56
N PRO A 4 9.79 11.63 -1.95
CA PRO A 4 8.55 10.93 -2.33
C PRO A 4 8.00 11.47 -3.65
N PHE A 5 7.23 10.64 -4.36
CA PHE A 5 6.35 11.13 -5.41
C PHE A 5 5.21 11.94 -4.79
N LEU A 6 4.83 13.04 -5.43
CA LEU A 6 3.81 13.97 -4.95
C LEU A 6 2.71 14.15 -5.99
N ILE A 7 1.49 14.33 -5.53
CA ILE A 7 0.35 14.76 -6.37
C ILE A 7 -0.17 16.05 -5.77
N ASP A 8 -0.24 17.10 -6.60
CA ASP A 8 -0.64 18.46 -6.18
C ASP A 8 0.15 19.01 -4.98
N GLY A 9 1.40 18.54 -4.83
CA GLY A 9 2.29 18.89 -3.72
C GLY A 9 2.07 18.06 -2.45
N TYR A 10 1.11 17.14 -2.41
CA TYR A 10 0.81 16.31 -1.24
C TYR A 10 1.52 14.95 -1.33
N LYS A 11 2.00 14.50 -0.17
CA LYS A 11 2.56 13.15 -0.02
C LYS A 11 1.41 12.16 0.13
N PHE A 12 1.58 10.96 -0.43
CA PHE A 12 0.59 9.91 -0.28
C PHE A 12 1.21 8.53 -0.17
N ASP A 13 0.40 7.58 0.28
CA ASP A 13 0.67 6.15 0.19
C ASP A 13 -0.57 5.42 -0.37
N MET A 14 -0.36 4.18 -0.81
CA MET A 14 -1.41 3.26 -1.21
C MET A 14 -1.54 2.11 -0.22
N ARG A 15 -2.75 1.89 0.28
CA ARG A 15 -3.19 0.67 0.96
C ARG A 15 -3.71 -0.32 -0.09
N LEU A 16 -2.94 -1.37 -0.34
CA LEU A 16 -3.31 -2.50 -1.18
C LEU A 16 -3.85 -3.65 -0.34
N TYR A 17 -4.77 -4.41 -0.91
CA TYR A 17 -5.32 -5.63 -0.32
C TYR A 17 -4.87 -6.84 -1.12
N VAL A 18 -4.16 -7.76 -0.46
CA VAL A 18 -3.56 -8.95 -1.08
C VAL A 18 -4.11 -10.19 -0.37
N LEU A 19 -4.78 -11.07 -1.10
CA LEU A 19 -5.32 -12.31 -0.59
C LEU A 19 -4.34 -13.46 -0.88
N LEU A 20 -3.90 -14.14 0.18
CA LEU A 20 -3.22 -15.42 0.11
C LEU A 20 -4.25 -16.52 0.33
N THR A 21 -4.58 -17.30 -0.70
CA THR A 21 -5.53 -18.42 -0.57
C THR A 21 -4.84 -19.74 -0.30
N SER A 22 -3.53 -19.84 -0.55
CA SER A 22 -2.75 -21.06 -0.31
C SER A 22 -1.27 -20.73 -0.25
N CYS A 23 -0.51 -21.48 0.54
CA CYS A 23 0.95 -21.44 0.57
C CYS A 23 1.60 -22.72 0.01
N ASP A 24 0.83 -23.72 -0.42
CA ASP A 24 1.37 -24.96 -1.01
C ASP A 24 0.32 -25.59 -1.95
N PRO A 25 0.26 -25.21 -3.24
CA PRO A 25 1.11 -24.21 -3.92
C PRO A 25 0.76 -22.77 -3.53
N LEU A 26 1.74 -21.87 -3.57
CA LEU A 26 1.53 -20.45 -3.27
C LEU A 26 0.55 -19.82 -4.28
N ARG A 27 -0.52 -19.19 -3.77
CA ARG A 27 -1.49 -18.45 -4.57
C ARG A 27 -1.72 -17.07 -3.96
N ILE A 28 -1.35 -16.04 -4.72
CA ILE A 28 -1.43 -14.62 -4.33
C ILE A 28 -2.41 -13.93 -5.28
N TYR A 29 -3.36 -13.18 -4.73
CA TYR A 29 -4.31 -12.37 -5.49
C TYR A 29 -4.25 -10.93 -4.98
N MET A 30 -3.98 -9.98 -5.85
CA MET A 30 -4.06 -8.56 -5.51
C MET A 30 -5.43 -8.02 -5.90
N PHE A 31 -6.10 -7.33 -4.98
CA PHE A 31 -7.34 -6.64 -5.29
C PHE A 31 -7.04 -5.41 -6.15
N LYS A 32 -7.84 -5.21 -7.21
CA LYS A 32 -7.62 -4.13 -8.20
C LYS A 32 -8.03 -2.74 -7.74
N ASP A 33 -8.48 -2.61 -6.50
CA ASP A 33 -8.77 -1.33 -5.86
C ASP A 33 -8.23 -1.33 -4.43
N GLY A 34 -8.26 -0.17 -3.80
CA GLY A 34 -7.75 0.02 -2.45
C GLY A 34 -7.95 1.45 -1.99
N LEU A 35 -7.10 1.90 -1.08
CA LEU A 35 -7.17 3.26 -0.56
C LEU A 35 -5.88 4.00 -0.88
N VAL A 36 -6.01 5.24 -1.31
CA VAL A 36 -4.91 6.19 -1.41
C VAL A 36 -5.10 7.21 -0.31
N ARG A 37 -4.05 7.43 0.49
CA ARG A 37 -4.10 8.28 1.68
C ARG A 37 -3.13 9.44 1.50
N PHE A 38 -3.67 10.66 1.46
CA PHE A 38 -2.92 11.89 1.30
C PHE A 38 -2.64 12.56 2.64
N THR A 39 -1.55 13.31 2.68
CA THR A 39 -1.32 14.31 3.73
C THR A 39 -2.26 15.50 3.54
N THR A 40 -2.57 16.21 4.62
CA THR A 40 -3.40 17.43 4.57
C THR A 40 -2.58 18.70 4.36
N ILE A 41 -1.26 18.62 4.55
CA ILE A 41 -0.32 19.71 4.30
C ILE A 41 0.62 19.29 3.16
N GLN A 42 0.92 20.24 2.27
CA GLN A 42 1.86 20.05 1.17
C GLN A 42 3.26 19.70 1.70
N TYR A 43 3.92 18.78 1.01
CA TYR A 43 5.22 18.27 1.40
C TYR A 43 6.32 19.31 1.19
N VAL A 44 7.15 19.47 2.23
CA VAL A 44 8.42 20.19 2.17
C VAL A 44 9.49 19.27 2.74
N GLU A 45 10.69 19.28 2.16
CA GLU A 45 11.77 18.41 2.65
C GLU A 45 12.01 18.59 4.16
N PRO A 46 12.16 17.47 4.90
CA PRO A 46 12.40 17.50 6.33
C PRO A 46 13.61 18.35 6.71
N ASN A 47 13.41 19.29 7.62
CA ASN A 47 14.42 20.10 8.27
C ASN A 47 14.05 20.32 9.74
N GLN A 48 14.94 20.93 10.52
CA GLN A 48 14.73 21.14 11.96
C GLN A 48 13.44 21.90 12.30
N ARG A 49 12.90 22.69 11.37
CA ARG A 49 11.69 23.50 11.58
C ARG A 49 10.40 22.79 11.22
N ASN A 50 10.41 21.78 10.36
CA ASN A 50 9.17 21.12 9.88
C ASN A 50 9.06 19.64 10.25
N MET A 51 10.10 19.02 10.81
CA MET A 51 10.12 17.59 11.13
C MET A 51 9.05 17.19 12.17
N HIS A 52 8.61 18.12 13.01
CA HIS A 52 7.55 17.91 14.00
C HIS A 52 6.14 18.01 13.39
N ASN A 53 6.00 18.52 12.16
CA ASN A 53 4.70 18.63 11.51
C ASN A 53 4.27 17.30 10.92
N MET A 54 3.62 16.48 11.74
CA MET A 54 3.17 15.13 11.36
C MET A 54 2.17 15.16 10.20
N TYR A 55 1.38 16.22 10.06
CA TYR A 55 0.38 16.35 9.00
C TYR A 55 0.99 16.49 7.60
N MET A 56 2.28 16.81 7.50
CA MET A 56 3.06 16.87 6.26
C MET A 56 3.81 15.57 5.96
N HIS A 57 4.24 14.85 6.99
CA HIS A 57 5.18 13.73 6.84
C HIS A 57 4.55 12.36 6.95
N LEU A 58 3.42 12.24 7.64
CA LEU A 58 2.74 10.97 7.90
C LEU A 58 1.39 10.93 7.18
N THR A 59 1.10 9.86 6.45
CA THR A 59 -0.13 9.68 5.67
C THR A 59 -1.20 8.88 6.43
N ASN A 60 -0.90 8.43 7.65
CA ASN A 60 -1.77 7.56 8.40
C ASN A 60 -3.07 8.29 8.83
N TYR A 61 -4.20 7.62 8.62
CA TYR A 61 -5.53 8.14 8.97
C TYR A 61 -5.63 8.56 10.45
N ALA A 62 -5.01 7.80 11.36
CA ALA A 62 -5.07 8.08 12.79
C ALA A 62 -4.52 9.47 13.16
N VAL A 63 -3.56 9.98 12.38
CA VAL A 63 -3.03 11.35 12.51
C VAL A 63 -3.88 12.30 11.67
N GLN A 64 -4.06 12.00 10.38
CA GLN A 64 -4.66 12.94 9.42
C GLN A 64 -6.09 13.35 9.76
N LYS A 65 -6.89 12.47 10.38
CA LYS A 65 -8.27 12.77 10.79
C LYS A 65 -8.42 13.92 11.78
N HIS A 66 -7.33 14.31 12.44
CA HIS A 66 -7.29 15.41 13.43
C HIS A 66 -6.81 16.73 12.84
N SER A 67 -6.44 16.76 11.55
CA SER A 67 -6.06 17.99 10.86
C SER A 67 -7.30 18.75 10.37
N ASP A 68 -7.26 20.08 10.49
CA ASP A 68 -8.32 20.96 9.97
C ASP A 68 -8.49 20.86 8.44
N GLY A 69 -7.45 20.40 7.73
CA GLY A 69 -7.49 20.18 6.28
C GLY A 69 -8.02 18.81 5.84
N TYR A 70 -8.52 17.98 6.77
CA TYR A 70 -8.99 16.64 6.44
C TYR A 70 -10.33 16.65 5.70
N ILE A 71 -10.34 16.21 4.45
CA ILE A 71 -11.54 16.16 3.59
C ILE A 71 -11.97 14.70 3.42
N ARG A 72 -13.11 14.34 4.01
CA ARG A 72 -13.62 12.96 4.03
C ARG A 72 -14.50 12.60 2.83
N ASP A 73 -15.37 13.52 2.42
CA ASP A 73 -16.52 13.22 1.56
C ASP A 73 -16.34 13.73 0.12
N ASP A 74 -15.10 13.65 -0.39
CA ASP A 74 -14.77 13.99 -1.76
C ASP A 74 -13.96 12.84 -2.40
N GLU A 75 -14.57 12.12 -3.35
CA GLU A 75 -13.94 10.97 -4.00
C GLU A 75 -12.79 11.34 -4.93
N GLU A 76 -12.73 12.59 -5.41
CA GLU A 76 -11.71 13.07 -6.37
C GLU A 76 -10.68 13.99 -5.72
N GLY A 77 -11.09 14.85 -4.79
CA GLY A 77 -10.24 15.82 -4.09
C GLY A 77 -9.94 15.47 -2.62
N GLY A 78 -10.62 14.49 -2.03
CA GLY A 78 -10.49 14.16 -0.61
C GLY A 78 -9.12 13.64 -0.19
N THR A 79 -8.82 13.66 1.10
CA THR A 79 -7.55 13.16 1.66
C THR A 79 -7.49 11.63 1.70
N LYS A 80 -8.60 10.97 1.39
CA LYS A 80 -8.73 9.52 1.20
C LYS A 80 -9.46 9.27 -0.10
N ARG A 81 -8.79 8.63 -1.07
CA ARG A 81 -9.33 8.35 -2.41
C ARG A 81 -9.27 6.86 -2.72
N ARG A 82 -9.98 6.43 -3.76
CA ARG A 82 -9.82 5.08 -4.31
C ARG A 82 -8.56 5.00 -5.16
N ILE A 83 -7.99 3.81 -5.26
CA ILE A 83 -6.86 3.57 -6.17
C ILE A 83 -7.29 3.72 -7.63
N THR A 84 -8.53 3.38 -7.94
CA THR A 84 -9.12 3.64 -9.27
C THR A 84 -9.07 5.12 -9.66
N THR A 85 -9.31 6.04 -8.71
CA THR A 85 -9.14 7.49 -8.92
C THR A 85 -7.69 7.86 -9.21
N LEU A 86 -6.73 7.29 -8.48
CA LEU A 86 -5.30 7.50 -8.70
C LEU A 86 -4.83 6.95 -10.05
N ASN A 87 -5.31 5.77 -10.46
CA ASN A 87 -5.00 5.17 -11.77
C ASN A 87 -5.46 6.06 -12.92
N ARG A 88 -6.66 6.66 -12.79
CA ARG A 88 -7.17 7.66 -13.75
C ARG A 88 -6.27 8.89 -13.77
N TRP A 89 -5.87 9.42 -12.61
CA TRP A 89 -4.95 10.55 -12.52
C TRP A 89 -3.60 10.24 -13.20
N PHE A 90 -3.00 9.07 -12.95
CA PHE A 90 -1.76 8.65 -13.61
C PHE A 90 -1.90 8.63 -15.13
N THR A 91 -2.99 8.04 -15.63
CA THR A 91 -3.25 7.95 -17.07
C THR A 91 -3.43 9.33 -17.70
N GLN A 92 -4.21 10.21 -17.06
CA GLN A 92 -4.45 11.58 -17.53
C GLN A 92 -3.19 12.45 -17.54
N ASN A 93 -2.22 12.17 -16.66
CA ASN A 93 -0.94 12.86 -16.59
C ASN A 93 0.18 12.18 -17.39
N GLY A 94 -0.15 11.19 -18.24
CA GLY A 94 0.79 10.57 -19.18
C GLY A 94 1.72 9.51 -18.59
N TYR A 95 1.43 8.99 -17.39
CA TYR A 95 2.21 7.92 -16.78
C TYR A 95 1.82 6.54 -17.33
N ASN A 96 2.82 5.66 -17.48
CA ASN A 96 2.59 4.28 -17.89
C ASN A 96 2.06 3.45 -16.70
N LEU A 97 0.73 3.31 -16.65
CA LEU A 97 0.03 2.61 -15.59
C LEU A 97 0.41 1.12 -15.49
N GLU A 98 0.58 0.45 -16.62
CA GLU A 98 0.98 -0.96 -16.67
C GLU A 98 2.35 -1.18 -16.01
N LYS A 99 3.32 -0.31 -16.33
CA LYS A 99 4.64 -0.36 -15.70
C LYS A 99 4.56 -0.14 -14.18
N ILE A 100 3.79 0.86 -13.73
CA ILE A 100 3.64 1.16 -12.29
C ILE A 100 3.11 -0.08 -11.56
N TRP A 101 2.06 -0.72 -12.08
CA TRP A 101 1.48 -1.90 -11.45
C TRP A 101 2.38 -3.12 -11.52
N ASN A 102 3.13 -3.33 -12.61
CA ASN A 102 4.13 -4.39 -12.69
C ASN A 102 5.22 -4.23 -11.62
N ASP A 103 5.68 -2.99 -11.38
CA ASP A 103 6.67 -2.72 -10.33
C ASP A 103 6.07 -2.93 -8.92
N VAL A 104 4.78 -2.60 -8.72
CA VAL A 104 4.06 -2.83 -7.46
C VAL A 104 3.88 -4.33 -7.20
N ASP A 105 3.42 -5.08 -8.21
CA ASP A 105 3.26 -6.53 -8.16
C ASP A 105 4.57 -7.22 -7.77
N ASP A 106 5.68 -6.83 -8.41
CA ASP A 106 7.01 -7.36 -8.14
C ASP A 106 7.43 -7.17 -6.67
N VAL A 107 7.23 -5.99 -6.11
CA VAL A 107 7.58 -5.71 -4.71
C VAL A 107 6.67 -6.49 -3.75
N VAL A 108 5.36 -6.58 -4.02
CA VAL A 108 4.42 -7.36 -3.20
C VAL A 108 4.78 -8.84 -3.22
N ILE A 109 4.99 -9.43 -4.40
CA ILE A 109 5.35 -10.84 -4.58
C ILE A 109 6.67 -11.15 -3.85
N LYS A 110 7.70 -10.33 -4.05
CA LYS A 110 9.00 -10.49 -3.36
C LYS A 110 8.86 -10.44 -1.85
N THR A 111 8.00 -9.55 -1.34
CA THR A 111 7.75 -9.45 0.10
C THR A 111 7.08 -10.71 0.63
N VAL A 112 6.05 -11.23 -0.04
CA VAL A 112 5.42 -12.52 0.35
C VAL A 112 6.43 -13.67 0.28
N LEU A 113 7.25 -13.73 -0.78
CA LEU A 113 8.26 -14.77 -0.96
C LEU A 113 9.33 -14.78 0.14
N SER A 114 9.69 -13.62 0.70
CA SER A 114 10.64 -13.54 1.81
C SER A 114 10.17 -14.27 3.07
N GLY A 115 8.85 -14.34 3.30
CA GLY A 115 8.24 -15.08 4.42
C GLY A 115 7.80 -16.51 4.06
N TYR A 116 7.88 -16.89 2.78
CA TYR A 116 7.24 -18.09 2.25
C TYR A 116 7.73 -19.39 2.88
N ALA A 117 9.04 -19.53 3.08
CA ALA A 117 9.63 -20.75 3.63
C ALA A 117 9.10 -21.05 5.05
N VAL A 118 9.01 -20.01 5.89
CA VAL A 118 8.49 -20.11 7.25
C VAL A 118 6.99 -20.42 7.23
N LEU A 119 6.22 -19.70 6.39
CA LEU A 119 4.78 -19.92 6.25
C LEU A 119 4.47 -21.36 5.84
N ARG A 120 5.17 -21.87 4.82
CA ARG A 120 4.99 -23.23 4.30
C ARG A 120 5.37 -24.30 5.32
N HIS A 121 6.48 -24.10 6.04
CA HIS A 121 6.90 -25.02 7.09
C HIS A 121 5.84 -25.11 8.20
N ASN A 122 5.40 -23.97 8.72
CA ASN A 122 4.38 -23.91 9.75
C ASN A 122 3.06 -24.53 9.29
N TYR A 123 2.64 -24.26 8.05
CA TYR A 123 1.44 -24.83 7.47
C TYR A 123 1.48 -26.36 7.46
N ARG A 124 2.58 -26.97 7.00
CA ARG A 124 2.74 -28.42 6.96
C ARG A 124 2.81 -29.06 8.34
N THR A 125 3.40 -28.38 9.31
CA THR A 125 3.46 -28.85 10.70
C THR A 125 2.08 -28.82 11.37
N CYS A 126 1.28 -27.77 11.13
CA CYS A 126 -0.06 -27.64 11.69
C CYS A 126 -1.11 -28.51 10.97
N PHE A 127 -0.95 -28.73 9.66
CA PHE A 127 -1.94 -29.40 8.81
C PHE A 127 -1.34 -30.57 7.99
N PRO A 128 -0.76 -31.60 8.64
CA PRO A 128 -0.02 -32.65 7.94
C PRO A 128 -0.87 -33.52 6.99
N ASN A 129 -2.18 -33.63 7.24
CA ASN A 129 -3.10 -34.50 6.48
C ASN A 129 -4.03 -33.73 5.54
N HIS A 130 -3.77 -32.46 5.27
CA HIS A 130 -4.66 -31.62 4.47
C HIS A 130 -4.25 -31.62 2.99
N SER A 131 -5.07 -32.23 2.13
CA SER A 131 -4.68 -32.54 0.74
C SER A 131 -5.56 -31.93 -0.35
N GLN A 132 -6.75 -31.39 -0.03
CA GLN A 132 -7.73 -31.00 -1.06
C GLN A 132 -7.91 -29.49 -1.25
N MET A 133 -7.83 -28.70 -0.18
CA MET A 133 -7.98 -27.24 -0.25
C MET A 133 -6.99 -26.60 0.73
N SER A 134 -6.75 -25.29 0.69
CA SER A 134 -5.95 -24.67 1.76
C SER A 134 -6.79 -24.56 3.01
N ALA A 135 -6.24 -24.97 4.15
CA ALA A 135 -6.88 -24.84 5.47
C ALA A 135 -6.91 -23.38 5.95
N CYS A 136 -6.11 -22.51 5.34
CA CYS A 136 -5.96 -21.12 5.73
C CYS A 136 -6.04 -20.22 4.49
N PHE A 137 -6.66 -19.06 4.66
CA PHE A 137 -6.48 -17.91 3.79
C PHE A 137 -6.17 -16.70 4.65
N GLU A 138 -5.52 -15.70 4.07
CA GLU A 138 -5.15 -14.49 4.78
C GLU A 138 -5.28 -13.29 3.85
N ILE A 139 -5.86 -12.21 4.36
CA ILE A 139 -5.90 -10.93 3.66
C ILE A 139 -4.84 -10.05 4.28
N LEU A 140 -3.89 -9.64 3.47
CA LEU A 140 -2.79 -8.76 3.84
C LEU A 140 -3.08 -7.33 3.38
N GLY A 141 -2.84 -6.37 4.25
CA GLY A 141 -2.82 -4.95 3.92
C GLY A 141 -1.39 -4.49 3.70
N PHE A 142 -1.05 -4.07 2.49
CA PHE A 142 0.27 -3.52 2.16
C PHE A 142 0.20 -2.01 2.06
N ASP A 143 1.16 -1.32 2.69
CA ASP A 143 1.36 0.12 2.54
C ASP A 143 2.52 0.37 1.58
N ILE A 144 2.20 0.88 0.40
CA ILE A 144 3.15 1.18 -0.66
C ILE A 144 3.32 2.68 -0.82
N MET A 145 4.56 3.13 -0.92
CA MET A 145 4.90 4.51 -1.23
C MET A 145 5.83 4.57 -2.43
N PHE A 146 5.74 5.63 -3.22
CA PHE A 146 6.61 5.84 -4.37
C PHE A 146 7.67 6.90 -4.08
N ASP A 147 8.88 6.71 -4.62
CA ASP A 147 9.85 7.80 -4.74
C ASP A 147 9.54 8.72 -5.93
N HIS A 148 10.26 9.83 -6.04
CA HIS A 148 10.17 10.80 -7.12
C HIS A 148 10.36 10.21 -8.54
N LYS A 149 10.87 8.98 -8.68
CA LYS A 149 11.01 8.25 -9.96
C LYS A 149 9.92 7.20 -10.17
N LEU A 150 8.87 7.22 -9.36
CA LEU A 150 7.79 6.24 -9.33
C LEU A 150 8.25 4.81 -9.04
N LYS A 151 9.37 4.63 -8.33
CA LYS A 151 9.75 3.32 -7.81
C LYS A 151 8.94 3.03 -6.55
N PRO A 152 8.22 1.89 -6.46
CA PRO A 152 7.46 1.52 -5.27
C PRO A 152 8.35 0.94 -4.16
N PHE A 153 7.98 1.23 -2.92
CA PHE A 153 8.58 0.71 -1.70
C PHE A 153 7.48 0.25 -0.74
N VAL A 154 7.65 -0.91 -0.13
CA VAL A 154 6.81 -1.35 0.99
C VAL A 154 7.25 -0.62 2.24
N LEU A 155 6.33 0.09 2.87
CA LEU A 155 6.51 0.67 4.19
C LEU A 155 6.27 -0.39 5.27
N GLU A 156 5.16 -1.10 5.13
CA GLU A 156 4.70 -2.10 6.09
C GLU A 156 3.71 -3.08 5.45
N GLY A 157 3.66 -4.29 5.98
CA GLY A 157 2.69 -5.32 5.62
C GLY A 157 2.00 -5.83 6.87
N TYR A 158 0.66 -5.82 6.86
CA TYR A 158 -0.16 -6.21 8.01
C TYR A 158 -1.08 -7.38 7.65
N VAL A 159 -1.31 -8.24 8.64
CA VAL A 159 -2.41 -9.20 8.61
C VAL A 159 -3.71 -8.46 8.94
N LEU A 160 -4.68 -8.48 8.03
CA LEU A 160 -6.03 -7.98 8.30
C LEU A 160 -6.85 -9.11 8.92
N LYS A 161 -7.16 -8.97 10.21
CA LYS A 161 -8.20 -9.78 10.85
C LYS A 161 -9.56 -9.23 10.44
N LEU A 162 -10.31 -10.01 9.66
CA LEU A 162 -11.73 -9.77 9.42
C LEU A 162 -12.55 -10.17 10.64
#